data_AF-A0A1G7GTU3-F1
#
_entry.id   AF-A0A1G7GTU3-F1
#
_cell.length_a   1.000
_cell.length_b   1.000
_cell.length_c   1.000
_cell.angle_alpha   90.00
_cell.angle_beta   90.00
_cell.angle_gamma   90.00
#
_symmetry.space_group_name_H-M   'P 1'
#
loop_
_entity.id
_entity.type
_entity.pdbx_description
1 polymer ?
#
loop_
_entity_poly.entity_id
_entity_poly.type
_entity_poly.pdbx_seq_one_letter_code
_entity_poly.pdbx_strand_id
1 'polypeptide(L)'
;MTPQASVMYAAPLRPGAAAVVHQLLCGMNKKPGVYDPQNDLIPLHTFPQLHFARLLVVQDLANADRAVYGLPTTGLPEYLVFLAEIDGEESTFRNDLVRVARAGLVKLFTNCSTYKDGSDLGDWLNASRTDAAATYVNWRGRTVVQVREEETLRRFLKQKLKEDMRADSAENVRLALQATVDRSKAQGELRLTSPIPTPIAWRIQNALNLILVPVVFLLFSPLLLILLPFLILQIRHWEKNDPAIAPPVDPNHSEKLLEMENQDVTNQFNVFGSLKPGRLRLWVVRLLLLFTDYAARHLYHSGNLARVSTIHFARWVFMDGGQRMLFSSIYDGSLESYMDDFINKVGFGLNITFSNGIGYPRTRWLLLDGCQDEQTFKRVLRRHQLPTEVWFNAHPGLTAANKHRNLLIRAGLEKQSMSEKEAAAWLALI
;
A
#
# COMPACT_ATOMS: atom_id res chain seq x y z
N MET A 1 5.71 -18.90 -4.87
CA MET A 1 5.33 -17.52 -4.50
C MET A 1 6.27 -17.08 -3.40
N THR A 2 7.18 -16.17 -3.71
CA THR A 2 7.99 -15.50 -2.71
C THR A 2 7.05 -14.70 -1.79
N PRO A 3 7.11 -14.86 -0.46
CA PRO A 3 6.36 -13.99 0.44
C PRO A 3 6.73 -12.52 0.20
N GLN A 4 5.75 -11.63 0.28
CA GLN A 4 5.97 -10.19 0.29
C GLN A 4 5.52 -9.66 1.65
N ALA A 5 6.30 -8.75 2.20
CA ALA A 5 6.01 -8.14 3.49
C ALA A 5 5.81 -6.64 3.34
N SER A 6 4.85 -6.15 4.11
CA SER A 6 4.47 -4.76 4.18
C SER A 6 4.92 -4.26 5.55
N VAL A 7 6.05 -3.55 5.63
CA VAL A 7 6.72 -3.20 6.90
C VAL A 7 6.43 -1.75 7.26
N MET A 8 6.22 -1.48 8.56
CA MET A 8 6.11 -0.14 9.11
C MET A 8 6.90 -0.05 10.42
N TYR A 9 7.80 0.93 10.50
CA TYR A 9 8.40 1.38 11.75
C TYR A 9 7.82 2.75 12.10
N ALA A 10 7.33 2.91 13.32
CA ALA A 10 6.78 4.16 13.79
C ALA A 10 7.30 4.48 15.18
N ALA A 11 7.86 5.68 15.34
CA ALA A 11 8.38 6.12 16.62
C ALA A 11 7.93 7.56 16.91
N PRO A 12 7.44 7.84 18.13
CA PRO A 12 6.99 9.18 18.49
C PRO A 12 8.17 10.15 18.54
N LEU A 13 8.02 11.28 17.87
CA LEU A 13 9.00 12.35 17.84
C LEU A 13 9.14 13.04 19.20
N ARG A 14 10.32 13.58 19.46
CA ARG A 14 10.53 14.50 20.59
C ARG A 14 9.78 15.82 20.30
N PRO A 15 9.28 16.52 21.34
CA PRO A 15 8.66 17.82 21.16
C PRO A 15 9.55 18.78 20.36
N GLY A 16 9.01 19.37 19.29
CA GLY A 16 9.72 20.32 18.42
C GLY A 16 10.66 19.70 17.37
N ALA A 17 10.83 18.37 17.34
CA ALA A 17 11.75 17.72 16.41
C ALA A 17 11.21 17.56 14.99
N ALA A 18 9.90 17.75 14.77
CA ALA A 18 9.28 17.58 13.44
C ALA A 18 9.89 18.47 12.35
N ALA A 19 10.20 19.74 12.65
CA ALA A 19 10.82 20.64 11.68
C ALA A 19 12.24 20.19 11.27
N VAL A 20 13.02 19.68 12.23
CA VAL A 20 14.36 19.13 11.97
C VAL A 20 14.27 17.88 11.11
N VAL A 21 13.34 16.97 11.45
CA VAL A 21 13.11 15.74 10.67
C VAL A 21 12.62 16.08 9.26
N HIS A 22 11.68 17.01 9.11
CA HIS A 22 11.23 17.50 7.81
C HIS A 22 12.41 17.96 6.94
N GLN A 23 13.31 18.78 7.50
CA GLN A 23 14.49 19.25 6.77
C GLN A 23 15.43 18.10 6.36
N LEU A 24 15.65 17.12 7.23
CA LEU A 24 16.44 15.93 6.90
C LEU A 24 15.81 15.13 5.76
N LEU A 25 14.50 14.95 5.79
CA LEU A 25 13.75 14.22 4.77
C LEU A 25 13.71 14.98 3.44
N CYS A 26 13.57 16.31 3.46
CA CYS A 26 13.70 17.14 2.26
C CYS A 26 15.06 16.93 1.58
N GLY A 27 16.14 16.81 2.36
CA GLY A 27 17.50 16.54 1.85
C GLY A 27 17.68 15.18 1.16
N MET A 28 16.69 14.28 1.23
CA MET A 28 16.70 13.01 0.50
C MET A 28 16.12 13.10 -0.91
N ASN A 29 15.64 14.28 -1.33
CA ASN A 29 14.93 14.47 -2.59
C ASN A 29 15.66 15.45 -3.51
N LYS A 30 15.54 15.24 -4.83
CA LYS A 30 16.02 16.21 -5.84
C LYS A 30 15.11 17.42 -5.92
N LYS A 31 13.80 17.16 -5.77
CA LYS A 31 12.71 18.13 -5.71
C LYS A 31 11.55 17.48 -4.93
N PRO A 32 10.55 18.24 -4.45
CA PRO A 32 9.40 17.68 -3.74
C PRO A 32 8.78 16.48 -4.48
N GLY A 33 8.57 15.38 -3.75
CA GLY A 33 8.00 14.14 -4.29
C GLY A 33 8.95 13.28 -5.15
N VAL A 34 10.19 13.68 -5.38
CA VAL A 34 11.17 12.93 -6.21
C VAL A 34 12.43 12.62 -5.42
N TYR A 35 12.53 11.37 -4.98
CA TYR A 35 13.71 10.82 -4.29
C TYR A 35 15.00 11.00 -5.09
N ASP A 36 16.08 11.35 -4.41
CA ASP A 36 17.42 11.44 -4.99
C ASP A 36 18.21 10.15 -4.74
N PRO A 37 18.56 9.35 -5.77
CA PRO A 37 19.45 8.22 -5.60
C PRO A 37 20.84 8.58 -5.07
N GLN A 38 21.26 9.85 -5.15
CA GLN A 38 22.55 10.32 -4.66
C GLN A 38 22.52 10.83 -3.21
N ASN A 39 21.38 10.77 -2.51
CA ASN A 39 21.35 11.17 -1.10
C ASN A 39 22.13 10.19 -0.21
N ASP A 40 22.81 10.73 0.79
CA ASP A 40 23.63 9.94 1.73
C ASP A 40 22.87 9.48 2.99
N LEU A 41 21.60 9.86 3.15
CA LEU A 41 20.86 9.56 4.38
C LEU A 41 20.37 8.10 4.38
N ILE A 42 19.56 7.72 3.39
CA ILE A 42 19.11 6.33 3.22
C ILE A 42 19.13 6.00 1.72
N PRO A 43 20.07 5.16 1.26
CA PRO A 43 20.18 4.78 -0.15
C PRO A 43 19.16 3.69 -0.52
N LEU A 44 17.86 4.02 -0.51
CA LEU A 44 16.74 3.12 -0.81
C LEU A 44 16.91 2.34 -2.13
N HIS A 45 17.56 2.94 -3.13
CA HIS A 45 17.80 2.30 -4.43
C HIS A 45 18.74 1.09 -4.38
N THR A 46 19.54 0.92 -3.32
CA THR A 46 20.50 -0.19 -3.20
C THR A 46 19.88 -1.48 -2.67
N PHE A 47 18.64 -1.45 -2.18
CA PHE A 47 17.97 -2.63 -1.63
C PHE A 47 17.24 -3.40 -2.75
N PRO A 48 17.75 -4.55 -3.23
CA PRO A 48 17.17 -5.27 -4.36
C PRO A 48 15.77 -5.85 -4.09
N GLN A 49 15.42 -6.05 -2.82
CA GLN A 49 14.13 -6.57 -2.38
C GLN A 49 13.05 -5.48 -2.21
N LEU A 50 13.41 -4.20 -2.32
CA LEU A 50 12.50 -3.09 -2.03
C LEU A 50 11.68 -2.69 -3.26
N HIS A 51 10.34 -2.81 -3.19
CA HIS A 51 9.44 -2.32 -4.24
C HIS A 51 9.18 -0.83 -4.10
N PHE A 52 8.77 -0.43 -2.90
CA PHE A 52 8.37 0.93 -2.58
C PHE A 52 8.81 1.26 -1.16
N ALA A 53 9.22 2.49 -0.94
CA ALA A 53 9.44 3.00 0.41
C ALA A 53 8.96 4.44 0.54
N ARG A 54 8.55 4.80 1.76
CA ARG A 54 8.26 6.18 2.10
C ARG A 54 8.67 6.52 3.52
N LEU A 55 9.10 7.76 3.69
CA LEU A 55 9.30 8.39 4.98
C LEU A 55 8.40 9.61 5.08
N LEU A 56 7.77 9.77 6.25
CA LEU A 56 6.89 10.89 6.53
C LEU A 56 6.77 11.13 8.03
N VAL A 57 6.58 12.40 8.39
CA VAL A 57 6.05 12.81 9.69
C VAL A 57 4.53 12.63 9.69
N VAL A 58 4.04 11.79 10.59
CA VAL A 58 2.62 11.53 10.81
C VAL A 58 2.10 12.37 11.96
N GLN A 59 1.18 13.28 11.64
CA GLN A 59 0.53 14.19 12.58
C GLN A 59 -0.98 14.27 12.27
N ASP A 60 -1.82 14.49 13.27
CA ASP A 60 -3.28 14.62 13.04
C ASP A 60 -3.61 16.06 12.65
N LEU A 61 -3.64 16.33 11.33
CA LEU A 61 -3.93 17.66 10.76
C LEU A 61 -5.35 18.15 11.05
N ALA A 62 -6.27 17.22 11.35
CA ALA A 62 -7.66 17.51 11.67
C ALA A 62 -7.95 17.38 13.17
N ASN A 63 -6.92 17.48 14.02
CA ASN A 63 -7.06 17.30 15.47
C ASN A 63 -8.12 18.20 16.12
N ALA A 64 -8.40 19.39 15.56
CA ALA A 64 -9.46 20.28 16.04
C ALA A 64 -10.85 19.62 16.01
N ASP A 65 -11.11 18.72 15.05
CA ASP A 65 -12.40 18.04 14.88
C ASP A 65 -12.69 17.08 16.06
N ARG A 66 -11.66 16.70 16.83
CA ARG A 66 -11.78 15.89 18.05
C ARG A 66 -12.57 16.59 19.16
N ALA A 67 -12.54 17.94 19.21
CA ALA A 67 -13.26 18.72 20.21
C ALA A 67 -14.77 18.49 20.15
N VAL A 68 -15.32 18.22 18.96
CA VAL A 68 -16.76 17.95 18.76
C VAL A 68 -17.20 16.68 19.51
N TYR A 69 -16.28 15.77 19.78
CA TYR A 69 -16.50 14.55 20.57
C TYR A 69 -16.00 14.68 22.03
N GLY A 70 -15.62 15.88 22.48
CA GLY A 70 -15.10 16.11 23.83
C GLY A 70 -13.71 15.50 24.06
N LEU A 71 -12.95 15.24 22.99
CA LEU A 71 -11.61 14.64 23.07
C LEU A 71 -10.52 15.72 23.08
N PRO A 72 -9.34 15.46 23.69
CA PRO A 72 -8.22 16.39 23.69
C PRO A 72 -7.72 16.67 22.26
N THR A 73 -7.49 17.95 21.93
CA THR A 73 -6.99 18.39 20.62
C THR A 73 -5.48 18.67 20.63
N THR A 74 -4.87 18.86 21.80
CA THR A 74 -3.45 19.12 21.99
C THR A 74 -2.73 17.94 22.65
N GLY A 75 -1.40 17.95 22.63
CA GLY A 75 -0.58 16.90 23.26
C GLY A 75 -0.64 15.54 22.55
N LEU A 76 -1.16 15.51 21.32
CA LEU A 76 -1.16 14.32 20.48
C LEU A 76 0.27 14.08 19.95
N PRO A 77 0.83 12.87 20.08
CA PRO A 77 2.16 12.61 19.56
C PRO A 77 2.17 12.64 18.04
N GLU A 78 3.27 13.18 17.51
CA GLU A 78 3.67 13.10 16.11
C GLU A 78 4.66 11.94 15.97
N TYR A 79 4.69 11.29 14.81
CA TYR A 79 5.54 10.13 14.57
C TYR A 79 6.43 10.34 13.37
N LEU A 80 7.68 9.88 13.45
CA LEU A 80 8.43 9.53 12.26
C LEU A 80 8.02 8.11 11.84
N VAL A 81 7.58 7.97 10.60
CA VAL A 81 7.16 6.70 10.03
C VAL A 81 8.04 6.34 8.83
N PHE A 82 8.55 5.11 8.85
CA PHE A 82 9.19 4.46 7.70
C PHE A 82 8.31 3.30 7.25
N LEU A 83 7.86 3.36 6.00
CA LEU A 83 7.03 2.32 5.37
C LEU A 83 7.80 1.72 4.20
N ALA A 84 7.81 0.39 4.10
CA ALA A 84 8.43 -0.33 3.00
C ALA A 84 7.59 -1.52 2.55
N GLU A 85 7.49 -1.70 1.23
CA GLU A 85 6.93 -2.89 0.60
C GLU A 85 8.09 -3.71 0.03
N ILE A 86 8.31 -4.92 0.55
CA ILE A 86 9.50 -5.71 0.29
C ILE A 86 9.18 -7.14 -0.17
N ASP A 87 10.10 -7.72 -0.91
CA ASP A 87 10.17 -9.17 -1.09
C ASP A 87 10.86 -9.84 0.11
N GLY A 88 10.38 -11.02 0.48
CA GLY A 88 10.95 -11.83 1.56
C GLY A 88 10.52 -11.39 2.95
N GLU A 89 11.37 -11.68 3.93
CA GLU A 89 11.09 -11.45 5.34
C GLU A 89 11.56 -10.07 5.81
N GLU A 90 10.79 -9.48 6.73
CA GLU A 90 11.10 -8.19 7.35
C GLU A 90 12.43 -8.21 8.12
N SER A 91 12.76 -9.30 8.80
CA SER A 91 14.02 -9.46 9.55
C SER A 91 15.26 -9.31 8.68
N THR A 92 15.28 -9.95 7.50
CA THR A 92 16.37 -9.84 6.53
C THR A 92 16.52 -8.42 6.01
N PHE A 93 15.40 -7.78 5.65
CA PHE A 93 15.41 -6.39 5.21
C PHE A 93 15.86 -5.43 6.31
N ARG A 94 15.42 -5.63 7.56
CA ARG A 94 15.85 -4.83 8.71
C ARG A 94 17.36 -4.93 8.92
N ASN A 95 17.92 -6.13 8.83
CA ASN A 95 19.37 -6.34 8.96
C ASN A 95 20.15 -5.63 7.85
N ASP A 96 19.68 -5.70 6.61
CA ASP A 96 20.26 -4.95 5.50
C ASP A 96 20.15 -3.44 5.71
N LEU A 97 18.99 -2.95 6.16
CA LEU A 97 18.73 -1.55 6.44
C LEU A 97 19.71 -1.02 7.50
N VAL A 98 19.89 -1.77 8.60
CA VAL A 98 20.88 -1.46 9.66
C VAL A 98 22.31 -1.51 9.14
N ARG A 99 22.64 -2.45 8.26
CA ARG A 99 23.99 -2.60 7.70
C ARG A 99 24.37 -1.45 6.76
N VAL A 100 23.45 -1.08 5.87
CA VAL A 100 23.71 -0.13 4.77
C VAL A 100 23.44 1.32 5.18
N ALA A 101 22.37 1.58 5.94
CA ALA A 101 21.89 2.93 6.21
C ALA A 101 22.05 3.36 7.69
N ARG A 102 22.93 2.70 8.46
CA ARG A 102 23.10 2.94 9.90
C ARG A 102 23.19 4.42 10.26
N ALA A 103 24.11 5.15 9.62
CA ALA A 103 24.40 6.54 9.98
C ALA A 103 23.18 7.45 9.80
N GLY A 104 22.48 7.35 8.67
CA GLY A 104 21.29 8.16 8.43
C GLY A 104 20.08 7.76 9.26
N LEU A 105 19.90 6.46 9.53
CA LEU A 105 18.87 5.97 10.45
C LEU A 105 19.08 6.53 11.86
N VAL A 106 20.31 6.47 12.39
CA VAL A 106 20.64 7.07 13.70
C VAL A 106 20.36 8.56 13.70
N LYS A 107 20.75 9.28 12.64
CA LYS A 107 20.51 10.73 12.50
C LYS A 107 19.01 11.08 12.54
N LEU A 108 18.16 10.26 11.91
CA LEU A 108 16.70 10.43 11.97
C LEU A 108 16.16 10.05 13.35
N PHE A 109 16.50 8.87 13.87
CA PHE A 109 15.87 8.30 15.06
C PHE A 109 16.32 8.94 16.37
N THR A 110 17.44 9.65 16.40
CA THR A 110 17.82 10.49 17.56
C THR A 110 16.74 11.55 17.88
N ASN A 111 15.93 11.92 16.88
CA ASN A 111 14.78 12.81 17.04
C ASN A 111 13.54 12.12 17.64
N CYS A 112 13.55 10.81 17.82
CA CYS A 112 12.47 10.04 18.43
C CYS A 112 12.66 9.96 19.95
N SER A 113 11.55 10.03 20.68
CA SER A 113 11.54 10.02 22.15
C SER A 113 11.87 8.64 22.74
N THR A 114 11.63 7.57 21.98
CA THR A 114 11.93 6.19 22.39
C THR A 114 13.34 5.74 22.04
N TYR A 115 14.10 6.52 21.25
CA TYR A 115 15.48 6.20 20.91
C TYR A 115 16.45 6.78 21.93
N LYS A 116 17.42 5.97 22.36
CA LYS A 116 18.49 6.35 23.28
C LYS A 116 19.83 6.11 22.62
N ASP A 117 20.75 7.05 22.80
CA ASP A 117 22.11 6.92 22.27
C ASP A 117 22.78 5.63 22.79
N GLY A 118 23.45 4.91 21.88
CA GLY A 118 24.07 3.62 22.18
C GLY A 118 23.13 2.41 22.15
N SER A 119 21.83 2.58 21.88
CA SER A 119 20.90 1.46 21.68
C SER A 119 21.26 0.64 20.44
N ASP A 120 21.08 -0.69 20.48
CA ASP A 120 21.17 -1.48 19.25
C ASP A 120 20.06 -1.08 18.28
N LEU A 121 20.46 -0.70 17.06
CA LEU A 121 19.55 -0.14 16.06
C LEU A 121 18.58 -1.21 15.53
N GLY A 122 19.01 -2.47 15.42
CA GLY A 122 18.16 -3.56 14.95
C GLY A 122 17.07 -3.89 15.96
N ASP A 123 17.44 -3.98 17.24
CA ASP A 123 16.49 -4.21 18.33
C ASP A 123 15.51 -3.04 18.48
N TRP A 124 16.01 -1.80 18.38
CA TRP A 124 15.16 -0.62 18.44
C TRP A 124 14.16 -0.56 17.26
N LEU A 125 14.62 -0.84 16.04
CA LEU A 125 13.74 -0.93 14.87
C LEU A 125 12.67 -1.99 15.08
N ASN A 126 13.05 -3.19 15.54
CA ASN A 126 12.11 -4.27 15.83
C ASN A 126 11.09 -3.86 16.92
N ALA A 127 11.50 -3.14 17.94
CA ALA A 127 10.60 -2.62 18.99
C ALA A 127 9.68 -1.49 18.49
N SER A 128 10.11 -0.72 17.48
CA SER A 128 9.31 0.34 16.84
C SER A 128 8.38 -0.18 15.73
N ARG A 129 8.41 -1.48 15.44
CA ARG A 129 7.57 -2.09 14.42
C ARG A 129 6.10 -1.96 14.81
N THR A 130 5.28 -1.51 13.86
CA THR A 130 3.84 -1.39 14.04
C THR A 130 3.14 -2.24 12.99
N ASP A 131 2.36 -3.23 13.43
CA ASP A 131 1.66 -4.14 12.53
C ASP A 131 0.39 -3.49 11.96
N ALA A 132 0.11 -3.81 10.69
CA ALA A 132 -1.13 -3.40 10.05
C ALA A 132 -2.30 -4.29 10.52
N ALA A 133 -3.45 -3.65 10.78
CA ALA A 133 -4.70 -4.34 11.06
C ALA A 133 -5.29 -4.99 9.80
N ALA A 134 -5.04 -4.39 8.63
CA ALA A 134 -5.37 -4.97 7.34
C ALA A 134 -4.35 -4.57 6.27
N THR A 135 -4.11 -5.48 5.32
CA THR A 135 -3.20 -5.27 4.19
C THR A 135 -3.81 -5.77 2.89
N TYR A 136 -3.54 -5.04 1.81
CA TYR A 136 -3.85 -5.45 0.45
C TYR A 136 -2.57 -5.40 -0.39
N VAL A 137 -2.39 -6.44 -1.21
CA VAL A 137 -1.29 -6.58 -2.17
C VAL A 137 -1.91 -6.99 -3.48
N ASN A 138 -1.68 -6.21 -4.53
CA ASN A 138 -2.29 -6.43 -5.85
C ASN A 138 -2.03 -7.84 -6.37
N TRP A 139 -0.77 -8.26 -6.38
CA TRP A 139 -0.37 -9.55 -6.90
C TRP A 139 0.69 -10.17 -6.00
N ARG A 140 0.26 -11.10 -5.15
CA ARG A 140 1.14 -11.73 -4.17
C ARG A 140 2.21 -12.59 -4.86
N GLY A 141 3.45 -12.35 -4.50
CA GLY A 141 4.61 -13.11 -4.96
C GLY A 141 5.22 -12.63 -6.28
N ARG A 142 4.81 -11.46 -6.79
CA ARG A 142 5.49 -10.78 -7.89
C ARG A 142 6.68 -9.98 -7.33
N THR A 143 7.91 -10.45 -7.55
CA THR A 143 9.12 -9.86 -6.96
C THR A 143 9.63 -8.64 -7.73
N VAL A 144 10.48 -7.81 -7.11
CA VAL A 144 11.17 -6.67 -7.74
C VAL A 144 11.96 -7.14 -8.95
N VAL A 145 12.69 -8.24 -8.79
CA VAL A 145 13.48 -8.87 -9.86
C VAL A 145 12.56 -9.26 -11.03
N GLN A 146 11.44 -9.93 -10.76
CA GLN A 146 10.50 -10.32 -11.80
C GLN A 146 9.95 -9.12 -12.55
N VAL A 147 9.51 -8.06 -11.85
CA VAL A 147 8.98 -6.86 -12.50
C VAL A 147 10.01 -6.23 -13.45
N ARG A 148 11.27 -6.13 -13.02
CA ARG A 148 12.36 -5.57 -13.83
C ARG A 148 12.70 -6.42 -15.04
N GLU A 149 12.85 -7.73 -14.84
CA GLU A 149 13.15 -8.69 -15.90
C GLU A 149 12.01 -8.77 -16.93
N GLU A 150 10.75 -8.77 -16.49
CA GLU A 150 9.57 -8.82 -17.36
C GLU A 150 9.39 -7.52 -18.18
N GLU A 151 9.68 -6.34 -17.60
CA GLU A 151 9.70 -5.09 -18.38
C GLU A 151 10.87 -5.04 -19.37
N THR A 152 12.05 -5.56 -18.99
CA THR A 152 13.20 -5.67 -19.89
C THR A 152 12.86 -6.58 -21.07
N LEU A 153 12.26 -7.75 -20.79
CA LEU A 153 11.78 -8.68 -21.80
C LEU A 153 10.77 -8.03 -22.74
N ARG A 154 9.76 -7.32 -22.21
CA ARG A 154 8.78 -6.63 -23.04
C ARG A 154 9.44 -5.61 -23.97
N ARG A 155 10.36 -4.79 -23.46
CA ARG A 155 11.08 -3.80 -24.28
C ARG A 155 11.88 -4.48 -25.40
N PHE A 156 12.59 -5.55 -25.06
CA PHE A 156 13.35 -6.36 -26.01
C PHE A 156 12.48 -6.94 -27.11
N LEU A 157 11.38 -7.62 -26.75
CA LEU A 157 10.45 -8.21 -27.73
C LEU A 157 9.82 -7.13 -28.61
N LYS A 158 9.42 -6.00 -28.04
CA LYS A 158 8.86 -4.87 -28.78
C LYS A 158 9.85 -4.29 -29.79
N GLN A 159 11.14 -4.24 -29.44
CA GLN A 159 12.18 -3.82 -30.37
C GLN A 159 12.34 -4.84 -31.50
N LYS A 160 12.40 -6.15 -31.19
CA LYS A 160 12.57 -7.20 -32.20
C LYS A 160 11.40 -7.29 -33.17
N LEU A 161 10.17 -7.08 -32.69
CA LEU A 161 8.99 -6.99 -33.55
C LEU A 161 9.05 -5.82 -34.55
N LYS A 162 9.72 -4.71 -34.21
CA LYS A 162 9.88 -3.57 -35.11
C LYS A 162 10.95 -3.78 -36.18
N GLU A 163 11.92 -4.66 -35.97
CA GLU A 163 13.02 -4.97 -36.89
C GLU A 163 12.57 -5.86 -38.08
N ASP A 164 11.27 -5.81 -38.43
CA ASP A 164 10.58 -6.51 -39.52
C ASP A 164 10.71 -8.05 -39.48
N MET A 165 10.12 -8.67 -38.45
CA MET A 165 9.92 -10.12 -38.38
C MET A 165 8.81 -10.54 -39.35
N ARG A 166 9.14 -10.65 -40.63
CA ARG A 166 8.23 -11.24 -41.64
C ARG A 166 8.11 -12.73 -41.39
N ALA A 167 6.92 -13.16 -40.98
CA ALA A 167 6.54 -14.57 -40.98
C ALA A 167 5.09 -14.70 -41.42
N ASP A 168 4.77 -15.84 -42.02
CA ASP A 168 3.46 -16.10 -42.62
C ASP A 168 2.34 -16.35 -41.58
N SER A 169 2.71 -16.53 -40.30
CA SER A 169 1.77 -16.78 -39.20
C SER A 169 2.27 -16.24 -37.85
N ALA A 170 1.34 -15.94 -36.94
CA ALA A 170 1.62 -15.49 -35.58
C ALA A 170 2.35 -16.57 -34.77
N GLU A 171 2.05 -17.85 -34.98
CA GLU A 171 2.81 -18.98 -34.41
C GLU A 171 4.29 -18.90 -34.78
N ASN A 172 4.59 -18.65 -36.06
CA ASN A 172 5.98 -18.56 -36.54
C ASN A 172 6.71 -17.34 -35.98
N VAL A 173 6.04 -16.18 -35.90
CA VAL A 173 6.61 -14.99 -35.23
C VAL A 173 6.95 -15.31 -33.78
N ARG A 174 6.03 -15.97 -33.05
CA ARG A 174 6.25 -16.34 -31.66
C ARG A 174 7.43 -17.31 -31.48
N LEU A 175 7.51 -18.36 -32.29
CA LEU A 175 8.63 -19.32 -32.24
C LEU A 175 9.97 -18.64 -32.52
N ALA A 176 10.01 -17.72 -33.48
CA ALA A 176 11.22 -16.98 -33.79
C ALA A 176 11.60 -15.98 -32.67
N LEU A 177 10.62 -15.37 -31.99
CA LEU A 177 10.87 -14.57 -30.77
C LEU A 177 11.39 -15.44 -29.62
N GLN A 178 10.83 -16.62 -29.38
CA GLN A 178 11.33 -17.58 -28.39
C GLN A 178 12.79 -17.94 -28.65
N ALA A 179 13.12 -18.34 -29.89
CA ALA A 179 14.49 -18.67 -30.27
C ALA A 179 15.46 -17.49 -30.09
N THR A 180 15.00 -16.27 -30.37
CA THR A 180 15.79 -15.05 -30.16
C THR A 180 16.05 -14.78 -28.68
N VAL A 181 15.03 -14.93 -27.83
CA VAL A 181 15.18 -14.78 -26.38
C VAL A 181 16.09 -15.87 -25.81
N ASP A 182 15.98 -17.12 -26.25
CA ASP A 182 16.85 -18.20 -25.78
C ASP A 182 18.32 -17.96 -26.15
N ARG A 183 18.58 -17.44 -27.35
CA ARG A 183 19.93 -17.02 -27.76
C ARG A 183 20.47 -15.88 -26.90
N SER A 184 19.66 -14.84 -26.67
CA SER A 184 20.06 -13.68 -25.87
C SER A 184 20.25 -14.05 -24.39
N LYS A 185 19.47 -15.01 -23.86
CA LYS A 185 19.72 -15.63 -22.54
C LYS A 185 21.03 -16.40 -22.49
N ALA A 186 21.36 -17.18 -23.52
CA ALA A 186 22.61 -17.91 -23.60
C ALA A 186 23.84 -16.98 -23.68
N GLN A 187 23.67 -15.79 -24.26
CA GLN A 187 24.70 -14.73 -24.33
C GLN A 187 24.79 -13.88 -23.05
N GLY A 188 23.87 -14.05 -22.09
CA GLY A 188 23.84 -13.30 -20.84
C GLY A 188 23.26 -11.89 -20.96
N GLU A 189 22.69 -11.53 -22.11
CA GLU A 189 22.08 -10.21 -22.37
C GLU A 189 20.68 -10.08 -21.74
N LEU A 190 19.95 -11.20 -21.66
CA LEU A 190 18.65 -11.29 -21.01
C LEU A 190 18.68 -12.28 -19.85
N ARG A 191 18.08 -11.88 -18.72
CA ARG A 191 17.91 -12.74 -17.55
C ARG A 191 16.42 -12.88 -17.25
N LEU A 192 15.96 -14.12 -17.12
CA LEU A 192 14.62 -14.47 -16.68
C LEU A 192 14.72 -15.48 -15.53
N THR A 193 14.75 -14.96 -14.31
CA THR A 193 14.88 -15.74 -13.09
C THR A 193 13.58 -16.50 -12.83
N SER A 194 13.67 -17.81 -12.58
CA SER A 194 12.50 -18.63 -12.25
C SER A 194 11.90 -18.22 -10.89
N PRO A 195 10.56 -18.27 -10.73
CA PRO A 195 9.93 -17.98 -9.45
C PRO A 195 10.42 -18.94 -8.35
N ILE A 196 10.66 -18.41 -7.15
CA ILE A 196 11.01 -19.24 -5.99
C ILE A 196 9.74 -20.00 -5.53
N PRO A 197 9.82 -21.33 -5.27
CA PRO A 197 8.72 -22.10 -4.72
C PRO A 197 8.19 -21.48 -3.42
N THR A 198 6.88 -21.52 -3.22
CA THR A 198 6.28 -21.01 -1.98
C THR A 198 6.76 -21.83 -0.79
N PRO A 199 7.30 -21.23 0.28
CA PRO A 199 7.70 -21.96 1.48
C PRO A 199 6.54 -22.79 2.06
N ILE A 200 6.82 -24.02 2.48
CA ILE A 200 5.79 -24.93 3.03
C ILE A 200 5.13 -24.33 4.27
N ALA A 201 5.92 -23.72 5.17
CA ALA A 201 5.42 -23.05 6.35
C ALA A 201 4.39 -21.96 6.01
N TRP A 202 4.66 -21.17 4.96
CA TRP A 202 3.72 -20.14 4.50
C TRP A 202 2.42 -20.76 3.97
N ARG A 203 2.50 -21.85 3.20
CA ARG A 203 1.32 -22.58 2.69
C ARG A 203 0.45 -23.09 3.84
N ILE A 204 1.08 -23.65 4.87
CA ILE A 204 0.40 -24.16 6.07
C ILE A 204 -0.26 -23.00 6.81
N GLN A 205 0.47 -21.91 7.09
CA GLN A 205 -0.09 -20.74 7.78
C GLN A 205 -1.27 -20.13 7.02
N ASN A 206 -1.16 -20.01 5.69
CA ASN A 206 -2.25 -19.48 4.88
C ASN A 206 -3.47 -20.41 4.87
N ALA A 207 -3.27 -21.72 4.78
CA ALA A 207 -4.35 -22.71 4.85
C ALA A 207 -5.02 -22.74 6.23
N LEU A 208 -4.23 -22.71 7.31
CA LEU A 208 -4.74 -22.60 8.67
C LEU A 208 -5.55 -21.32 8.85
N ASN A 209 -5.06 -20.18 8.36
CA ASN A 209 -5.81 -18.93 8.43
C ASN A 209 -7.13 -18.98 7.64
N LEU A 210 -7.13 -19.58 6.44
CA LEU A 210 -8.31 -19.77 5.61
C LEU A 210 -9.38 -20.63 6.30
N ILE A 211 -8.99 -21.61 7.11
CA ILE A 211 -9.92 -22.54 7.77
C ILE A 211 -10.33 -22.05 9.17
N LEU A 212 -9.35 -21.68 10.00
CA LEU A 212 -9.58 -21.37 11.41
C LEU A 212 -10.43 -20.11 11.59
N VAL A 213 -10.27 -19.09 10.74
CA VAL A 213 -11.07 -17.86 10.86
C VAL A 213 -12.56 -18.14 10.67
N PRO A 214 -13.03 -18.77 9.57
CA PRO A 214 -14.43 -19.19 9.43
C PRO A 214 -14.92 -20.13 10.53
N VAL A 215 -14.09 -21.08 10.98
CA VAL A 215 -14.46 -22.02 12.06
C VAL A 215 -14.73 -21.27 13.37
N VAL A 216 -13.87 -20.31 13.73
CA VAL A 216 -14.10 -19.45 14.91
C VAL A 216 -15.40 -18.66 14.75
N PHE A 217 -15.66 -18.06 13.58
CA PHE A 217 -16.92 -17.35 13.33
C PHE A 217 -18.14 -18.26 13.43
N LEU A 218 -18.06 -19.48 12.90
CA LEU A 218 -19.13 -20.47 12.98
C LEU A 218 -19.39 -20.89 14.43
N LEU A 219 -18.34 -21.13 15.22
CA LEU A 219 -18.43 -21.48 16.64
C LEU A 219 -19.14 -20.38 17.45
N PHE A 220 -18.79 -19.10 17.20
CA PHE A 220 -19.41 -17.96 17.88
C PHE A 220 -20.72 -17.48 17.23
N SER A 221 -21.14 -18.07 16.11
CA SER A 221 -22.31 -17.62 15.35
C SER A 221 -23.61 -17.56 16.15
N PRO A 222 -23.95 -18.50 17.07
CA PRO A 222 -25.20 -18.38 17.83
C PRO A 222 -25.23 -17.12 18.69
N LEU A 223 -24.10 -16.82 19.35
CA LEU A 223 -23.96 -15.60 20.14
C LEU A 223 -24.00 -14.35 19.26
N LEU A 224 -23.28 -14.36 18.13
CA LEU A 224 -23.26 -13.24 17.19
C LEU A 224 -24.65 -12.94 16.63
N LEU A 225 -25.46 -13.96 16.32
CA LEU A 225 -26.83 -13.80 15.84
C LEU A 225 -27.75 -13.16 16.89
N ILE A 226 -27.57 -13.49 18.17
CA ILE A 226 -28.31 -12.85 19.27
C ILE A 226 -27.90 -11.39 19.43
N LEU A 227 -26.60 -11.07 19.31
CA LEU A 227 -26.07 -9.72 19.46
C LEU A 227 -26.31 -8.82 18.24
N LEU A 228 -26.49 -9.41 17.05
CA LEU A 228 -26.65 -8.71 15.78
C LEU A 228 -27.75 -7.65 15.77
N PRO A 229 -29.01 -7.90 16.21
CA PRO A 229 -30.05 -6.86 16.21
C PRO A 229 -29.68 -5.67 17.10
N PHE A 230 -29.05 -5.90 18.25
CA PHE A 230 -28.59 -4.82 19.13
C PHE A 230 -27.48 -4.01 18.48
N LEU A 231 -26.53 -4.69 17.81
CA LEU A 231 -25.46 -4.02 17.07
C LEU A 231 -26.03 -3.17 15.92
N ILE A 232 -26.99 -3.70 15.16
CA ILE A 232 -27.66 -2.97 14.07
C ILE A 232 -28.37 -1.72 14.60
N LEU A 233 -29.12 -1.82 15.69
CA LEU A 233 -29.77 -0.68 16.32
C LEU A 233 -28.75 0.35 16.83
N GLN A 234 -27.64 -0.11 17.41
CA GLN A 234 -26.58 0.75 17.90
C GLN A 234 -25.84 1.48 16.77
N ILE A 235 -25.53 0.78 15.66
CA ILE A 235 -24.98 1.41 14.44
C ILE A 235 -25.94 2.48 13.94
N ARG A 236 -27.24 2.16 13.88
CA ARG A 236 -28.25 3.13 13.43
C ARG A 236 -28.35 4.34 14.35
N HIS A 237 -28.20 4.13 15.66
CA HIS A 237 -28.15 5.21 16.63
C HIS A 237 -26.93 6.11 16.40
N TRP A 238 -25.74 5.54 16.17
CA TRP A 238 -24.54 6.31 15.85
C TRP A 238 -24.71 7.12 14.56
N GLU A 239 -25.21 6.52 13.48
CA GLU A 239 -25.40 7.20 12.19
C GLU A 239 -26.35 8.40 12.28
N LYS A 240 -27.36 8.33 13.15
CA LYS A 240 -28.33 9.42 13.35
C LYS A 240 -27.80 10.55 14.24
N ASN A 241 -26.98 10.21 15.23
CA ASN A 241 -26.60 11.15 16.30
C ASN A 241 -25.16 11.67 16.18
N ASP A 242 -24.30 11.02 15.41
CA ASP A 242 -22.94 11.50 15.19
C ASP A 242 -22.97 12.91 14.52
N PRO A 243 -22.18 13.86 15.02
CA PRO A 243 -22.07 15.19 14.44
C PRO A 243 -21.47 15.14 13.03
N ALA A 244 -21.99 15.98 12.14
CA ALA A 244 -21.42 16.19 10.81
C ALA A 244 -20.28 17.22 10.89
N ILE A 245 -19.10 16.87 10.39
CA ILE A 245 -17.89 17.70 10.47
C ILE A 245 -17.21 17.70 9.09
N ALA A 246 -17.30 18.80 8.37
CA ALA A 246 -16.63 18.95 7.07
C ALA A 246 -16.23 20.40 6.76
N PRO A 247 -15.40 21.04 7.61
CA PRO A 247 -14.93 22.38 7.33
C PRO A 247 -14.07 22.39 6.05
N PRO A 248 -13.86 23.55 5.41
CA PRO A 248 -13.08 23.64 4.18
C PRO A 248 -11.64 23.13 4.36
N VAL A 249 -11.02 22.76 3.24
CA VAL A 249 -9.60 22.43 3.15
C VAL A 249 -8.81 23.74 3.16
N ASP A 250 -7.69 23.78 3.88
CA ASP A 250 -6.72 24.88 3.76
C ASP A 250 -6.06 24.85 2.36
N PRO A 251 -6.22 25.91 1.54
CA PRO A 251 -5.63 25.96 0.20
C PRO A 251 -4.11 25.71 0.18
N ASN A 252 -3.38 26.28 1.15
CA ASN A 252 -1.92 26.13 1.21
C ASN A 252 -1.50 24.68 1.46
N HIS A 253 -2.27 23.96 2.29
CA HIS A 253 -2.06 22.53 2.52
C HIS A 253 -2.30 21.73 1.24
N SER A 254 -3.38 22.03 0.51
CA SER A 254 -3.70 21.35 -0.74
C SER A 254 -2.65 21.59 -1.83
N GLU A 255 -2.12 22.82 -1.95
CA GLU A 255 -1.05 23.17 -2.89
C GLU A 255 0.23 22.38 -2.61
N LYS A 256 0.67 22.30 -1.34
CA LYS A 256 1.84 21.51 -0.94
C LYS A 256 1.69 20.03 -1.27
N LEU A 257 0.48 19.47 -1.15
CA LEU A 257 0.21 18.09 -1.55
C LEU A 257 0.30 17.94 -3.08
N LEU A 258 -0.28 18.86 -3.86
CA LEU A 258 -0.25 18.81 -5.32
C LEU A 258 1.19 18.87 -5.88
N GLU A 259 2.09 19.62 -5.24
CA GLU A 259 3.50 19.68 -5.64
C GLU A 259 4.20 18.30 -5.60
N MET A 260 3.79 17.42 -4.70
CA MET A 260 4.40 16.10 -4.50
C MET A 260 3.65 14.97 -5.23
N GLU A 261 2.43 15.24 -5.69
CA GLU A 261 1.57 14.30 -6.41
C GLU A 261 1.87 14.30 -7.91
N ASN A 262 1.53 13.21 -8.59
CA ASN A 262 1.57 13.06 -10.04
C ASN A 262 2.95 13.29 -10.69
N GLN A 263 4.03 13.02 -9.94
CA GLN A 263 5.40 13.05 -10.47
C GLN A 263 5.70 11.85 -11.40
N ASP A 264 4.91 10.79 -11.32
CA ASP A 264 4.98 9.57 -12.15
C ASP A 264 3.56 8.97 -12.30
N VAL A 265 3.42 7.89 -13.07
CA VAL A 265 2.16 7.15 -13.28
C VAL A 265 1.64 6.48 -12.01
N THR A 266 2.52 6.23 -11.04
CA THR A 266 2.22 5.63 -9.75
C THR A 266 2.39 6.66 -8.65
N ASN A 267 1.35 6.83 -7.84
CA ASN A 267 1.26 7.76 -6.74
C ASN A 267 1.18 7.06 -5.38
N GLN A 268 1.54 7.83 -4.36
CA GLN A 268 1.50 7.50 -2.96
C GLN A 268 0.43 8.32 -2.26
N PHE A 269 -0.26 7.71 -1.30
CA PHE A 269 -1.31 8.37 -0.54
C PHE A 269 -1.28 7.93 0.92
N ASN A 270 -1.45 8.89 1.83
CA ASN A 270 -1.54 8.63 3.26
C ASN A 270 -2.62 9.51 3.87
N VAL A 271 -3.47 8.93 4.70
CA VAL A 271 -4.48 9.62 5.48
C VAL A 271 -4.30 9.24 6.93
N PHE A 272 -4.24 10.24 7.79
CA PHE A 272 -4.15 10.03 9.23
C PHE A 272 -5.22 10.83 9.93
N GLY A 273 -5.92 10.18 10.85
CA GLY A 273 -7.01 10.82 11.57
C GLY A 273 -7.47 10.04 12.79
N SER A 274 -8.31 10.71 13.56
CA SER A 274 -8.90 10.18 14.78
C SER A 274 -10.14 9.33 14.51
N LEU A 275 -10.28 8.25 15.25
CA LEU A 275 -11.51 7.45 15.26
C LEU A 275 -12.51 8.06 16.24
N LYS A 276 -13.79 7.97 15.90
CA LYS A 276 -14.88 8.38 16.79
C LYS A 276 -14.83 7.53 18.07
N PRO A 277 -15.08 8.11 19.25
CA PRO A 277 -14.87 7.41 20.52
C PRO A 277 -15.88 6.29 20.76
N GLY A 278 -15.52 5.36 21.65
CA GLY A 278 -16.38 4.29 22.17
C GLY A 278 -15.75 2.89 22.05
N ARG A 279 -15.77 2.11 23.14
CA ARG A 279 -15.17 0.76 23.16
C ARG A 279 -15.84 -0.20 22.18
N LEU A 280 -17.18 -0.19 22.13
CA LEU A 280 -17.94 -1.00 21.19
C LEU A 280 -17.61 -0.62 19.74
N ARG A 281 -17.48 0.68 19.46
CA ARG A 281 -17.09 1.18 18.14
C ARG A 281 -15.71 0.70 17.74
N LEU A 282 -14.73 0.78 18.65
CA LEU A 282 -13.39 0.24 18.41
C LEU A 282 -13.40 -1.27 18.12
N TRP A 283 -14.21 -2.05 18.85
CA TRP A 283 -14.40 -3.48 18.56
C TRP A 283 -14.99 -3.72 17.17
N VAL A 284 -15.98 -2.93 16.76
CA VAL A 284 -16.55 -2.99 15.42
C VAL A 284 -15.48 -2.70 14.37
N VAL A 285 -14.71 -1.62 14.49
CA VAL A 285 -13.65 -1.29 13.52
C VAL A 285 -12.60 -2.40 13.42
N ARG A 286 -12.16 -2.96 14.56
CA ARG A 286 -11.22 -4.09 14.57
C ARG A 286 -11.78 -5.31 13.85
N LEU A 287 -13.05 -5.63 14.09
CA LEU A 287 -13.73 -6.74 13.43
C LEU A 287 -13.86 -6.51 11.92
N LEU A 288 -14.25 -5.30 11.51
CA LEU A 288 -14.35 -4.93 10.09
C LEU A 288 -13.00 -5.03 9.38
N LEU A 289 -11.92 -4.52 10.00
CA LEU A 289 -10.57 -4.64 9.43
C LEU A 289 -10.05 -6.07 9.41
N LEU A 290 -10.40 -6.91 10.40
CA LEU A 290 -10.12 -8.34 10.34
C LEU A 290 -10.77 -8.99 9.11
N PHE A 291 -12.04 -8.68 8.85
CA PHE A 291 -12.72 -9.15 7.65
C PHE A 291 -12.09 -8.58 6.37
N THR A 292 -11.71 -7.31 6.36
CA THR A 292 -11.01 -6.67 5.23
C THR A 292 -9.69 -7.38 4.93
N ASP A 293 -8.85 -7.66 5.94
CA ASP A 293 -7.59 -8.37 5.76
C ASP A 293 -7.80 -9.80 5.25
N TYR A 294 -8.77 -10.51 5.83
CA TYR A 294 -9.12 -11.86 5.41
C TYR A 294 -9.59 -11.90 3.96
N ALA A 295 -10.49 -10.99 3.57
CA ALA A 295 -10.97 -10.87 2.19
C ALA A 295 -9.84 -10.49 1.22
N ALA A 296 -8.99 -9.52 1.59
CA ALA A 296 -7.84 -9.12 0.79
C ALA A 296 -6.84 -10.27 0.58
N ARG A 297 -6.66 -11.12 1.60
CA ARG A 297 -5.76 -12.27 1.57
C ARG A 297 -6.26 -13.41 0.70
N HIS A 298 -7.55 -13.76 0.82
CA HIS A 298 -8.08 -15.00 0.25
C HIS A 298 -8.95 -14.79 -0.98
N LEU A 299 -9.66 -13.66 -1.09
CA LEU A 299 -10.59 -13.37 -2.18
C LEU A 299 -9.99 -12.44 -3.23
N TYR A 300 -9.15 -11.48 -2.81
CA TYR A 300 -8.61 -10.42 -3.67
C TYR A 300 -7.08 -10.47 -3.81
N HIS A 301 -6.53 -11.62 -4.21
CA HIS A 301 -5.09 -11.85 -4.28
C HIS A 301 -4.48 -11.78 -5.71
N SER A 302 -5.32 -11.58 -6.73
CA SER A 302 -4.98 -11.78 -8.15
C SER A 302 -5.25 -10.56 -9.03
N GLY A 303 -4.79 -9.38 -8.61
CA GLY A 303 -4.68 -8.19 -9.47
C GLY A 303 -5.78 -7.15 -9.35
N ASN A 304 -6.80 -7.37 -8.51
CA ASN A 304 -7.87 -6.43 -8.27
C ASN A 304 -8.38 -6.49 -6.83
N LEU A 305 -8.85 -5.35 -6.32
CA LEU A 305 -9.65 -5.23 -5.11
C LEU A 305 -11.09 -5.00 -5.56
N ALA A 306 -11.87 -6.08 -5.60
CA ALA A 306 -13.15 -6.13 -6.29
C ALA A 306 -13.05 -5.65 -7.75
N ARG A 307 -13.46 -4.41 -8.02
CA ARG A 307 -13.47 -3.81 -9.38
C ARG A 307 -12.35 -2.79 -9.63
N VAL A 308 -11.50 -2.54 -8.63
CA VAL A 308 -10.38 -1.59 -8.73
C VAL A 308 -9.08 -2.36 -8.94
N SER A 309 -8.40 -2.14 -10.07
CA SER A 309 -7.15 -2.82 -10.43
C SER A 309 -5.91 -1.91 -10.38
N THR A 310 -6.10 -0.63 -10.02
CA THR A 310 -5.05 0.40 -9.99
C THR A 310 -4.26 0.45 -8.69
N ILE A 311 -4.70 -0.28 -7.64
CA ILE A 311 -4.01 -0.31 -6.34
C ILE A 311 -2.87 -1.34 -6.43
N HIS A 312 -1.65 -0.94 -6.06
CA HIS A 312 -0.52 -1.86 -5.87
C HIS A 312 -0.51 -2.43 -4.46
N PHE A 313 -0.59 -1.56 -3.45
CA PHE A 313 -0.56 -1.89 -2.03
C PHE A 313 -1.49 -0.97 -1.25
N ALA A 314 -2.13 -1.47 -0.20
CA ALA A 314 -2.83 -0.64 0.78
C ALA A 314 -2.73 -1.25 2.18
N ARG A 315 -2.78 -0.40 3.21
CA ARG A 315 -2.75 -0.85 4.61
C ARG A 315 -3.50 0.10 5.54
N TRP A 316 -3.99 -0.49 6.63
CA TRP A 316 -4.64 0.20 7.75
C TRP A 316 -3.89 -0.13 9.02
N VAL A 317 -3.45 0.90 9.75
CA VAL A 317 -2.60 0.75 10.95
C VAL A 317 -3.23 1.53 12.09
N PHE A 318 -3.54 0.84 13.18
CA PHE A 318 -3.98 1.51 14.41
C PHE A 318 -2.79 2.18 15.10
N MET A 319 -3.00 3.42 15.51
CA MET A 319 -2.06 4.20 16.31
C MET A 319 -2.68 4.52 17.67
N ASP A 320 -1.86 4.77 18.69
CA ASP A 320 -2.30 5.21 20.02
C ASP A 320 -3.34 4.30 20.69
N GLY A 321 -3.09 2.99 20.66
CA GLY A 321 -4.03 2.01 21.23
C GLY A 321 -5.35 1.89 20.46
N GLY A 322 -5.40 2.40 19.23
CA GLY A 322 -6.59 2.37 18.38
C GLY A 322 -7.46 3.63 18.50
N GLN A 323 -6.91 4.76 18.95
CA GLN A 323 -7.62 6.04 18.92
C GLN A 323 -7.46 6.78 17.60
N ARG A 324 -6.36 6.53 16.89
CA ARG A 324 -6.06 7.11 15.58
C ARG A 324 -5.73 6.01 14.59
N MET A 325 -5.84 6.29 13.31
CA MET A 325 -5.56 5.34 12.24
C MET A 325 -4.78 5.99 11.12
N LEU A 326 -3.73 5.32 10.69
CA LEU A 326 -3.02 5.61 9.45
C LEU A 326 -3.51 4.67 8.37
N PHE A 327 -4.02 5.24 7.28
CA PHE A 327 -4.23 4.54 6.03
C PHE A 327 -3.15 4.97 5.05
N SER A 328 -2.54 4.01 4.36
CA SER A 328 -1.56 4.28 3.31
C SER A 328 -1.84 3.40 2.11
N SER A 329 -1.81 3.98 0.92
CA SER A 329 -1.92 3.24 -0.34
C SER A 329 -0.90 3.67 -1.37
N ILE A 330 -0.73 2.82 -2.38
CA ILE A 330 0.09 3.01 -3.58
C ILE A 330 -0.79 2.63 -4.75
N TYR A 331 -0.94 3.53 -5.73
CA TYR A 331 -1.93 3.37 -6.78
C TYR A 331 -1.49 4.04 -8.10
N ASP A 332 -2.18 3.71 -9.19
CA ASP A 332 -1.96 4.32 -10.50
C ASP A 332 -2.91 5.49 -10.76
N GLY A 333 -2.43 6.48 -11.53
CA GLY A 333 -3.23 7.63 -11.94
C GLY A 333 -3.29 8.74 -10.88
N SER A 334 -4.16 9.72 -11.11
CA SER A 334 -4.30 10.87 -10.20
C SER A 334 -5.13 10.53 -8.98
N LEU A 335 -4.95 11.28 -7.88
CA LEU A 335 -5.78 11.14 -6.67
C LEU A 335 -7.28 11.24 -6.99
N GLU A 336 -7.66 12.15 -7.89
CA GLU A 336 -9.05 12.35 -8.27
C GLU A 336 -9.63 11.09 -8.94
N SER A 337 -8.94 10.56 -9.96
CA SER A 337 -9.36 9.32 -10.64
C SER A 337 -9.39 8.12 -9.69
N TYR A 338 -8.49 8.08 -8.73
CA TYR A 338 -8.41 7.05 -7.71
C TYR A 338 -9.61 7.11 -6.77
N MET A 339 -9.99 8.30 -6.31
CA MET A 339 -11.16 8.51 -5.45
C MET A 339 -12.47 8.20 -6.18
N ASP A 340 -12.60 8.63 -7.43
CA ASP A 340 -13.77 8.32 -8.26
C ASP A 340 -13.97 6.82 -8.42
N ASP A 341 -12.88 6.08 -8.63
CA ASP A 341 -12.91 4.63 -8.73
C ASP A 341 -13.42 3.98 -7.44
N PHE A 342 -12.99 4.45 -6.26
CA PHE A 342 -13.52 3.89 -5.02
C PHE A 342 -14.98 4.21 -4.81
N ILE A 343 -15.36 5.49 -4.96
CA ILE A 343 -16.74 5.94 -4.71
C ILE A 343 -17.70 5.16 -5.61
N ASN A 344 -17.37 5.04 -6.90
CA ASN A 344 -18.25 4.43 -7.89
C ASN A 344 -18.21 2.90 -7.91
N LYS A 345 -17.06 2.28 -7.64
CA LYS A 345 -16.88 0.83 -7.81
C LYS A 345 -16.95 0.04 -6.51
N VAL A 346 -16.54 0.65 -5.39
CA VAL A 346 -16.35 -0.04 -4.09
C VAL A 346 -16.72 0.84 -2.89
N GLY A 347 -17.68 1.76 -3.05
CA GLY A 347 -18.06 2.72 -2.00
C GLY A 347 -18.52 2.06 -0.68
N PHE A 348 -19.16 0.89 -0.76
CA PHE A 348 -19.48 0.09 0.43
C PHE A 348 -18.23 -0.28 1.25
N GLY A 349 -17.11 -0.57 0.58
CA GLY A 349 -15.84 -0.91 1.20
C GLY A 349 -15.18 0.29 1.88
N LEU A 350 -15.29 1.47 1.27
CA LEU A 350 -14.89 2.72 1.94
C LEU A 350 -15.72 2.95 3.21
N ASN A 351 -17.05 2.79 3.11
CA ASN A 351 -17.94 2.97 4.25
C ASN A 351 -17.60 1.98 5.39
N ILE A 352 -17.32 0.72 5.09
CA ILE A 352 -16.89 -0.29 6.07
C ILE A 352 -15.59 0.13 6.79
N THR A 353 -14.61 0.64 6.04
CA THR A 353 -13.25 0.85 6.57
C THR A 353 -13.07 2.24 7.20
N PHE A 354 -13.79 3.26 6.75
CA PHE A 354 -13.54 4.66 7.12
C PHE A 354 -14.69 5.37 7.85
N SER A 355 -15.91 4.82 7.90
CA SER A 355 -17.07 5.50 8.54
C SER A 355 -16.94 5.79 10.03
N ASN A 356 -16.00 5.13 10.69
CA ASN A 356 -15.67 5.35 12.08
C ASN A 356 -14.59 6.42 12.30
N GLY A 357 -14.05 7.02 11.23
CA GLY A 357 -13.20 8.20 11.30
C GLY A 357 -14.01 9.46 11.61
N ILE A 358 -13.44 10.36 12.41
CA ILE A 358 -14.02 11.68 12.63
C ILE A 358 -14.05 12.44 11.30
N GLY A 359 -15.18 13.09 11.01
CA GLY A 359 -15.41 13.80 9.75
C GLY A 359 -15.97 12.96 8.59
N TYR A 360 -15.91 11.62 8.66
CA TYR A 360 -16.45 10.80 7.57
C TYR A 360 -17.96 11.05 7.36
N PRO A 361 -18.46 11.20 6.10
CA PRO A 361 -19.87 11.47 5.85
C PRO A 361 -20.80 10.41 6.43
N ARG A 362 -22.03 10.80 6.77
CA ARG A 362 -22.99 9.87 7.39
C ARG A 362 -23.31 8.71 6.46
N THR A 363 -23.23 7.50 6.99
CA THR A 363 -23.66 6.28 6.32
C THR A 363 -25.09 5.91 6.72
N ARG A 364 -25.70 5.01 5.95
CA ARG A 364 -26.86 4.23 6.40
C ARG A 364 -26.50 2.75 6.41
N TRP A 365 -26.74 2.11 7.55
CA TRP A 365 -26.47 0.69 7.78
C TRP A 365 -25.02 0.29 7.46
N LEU A 366 -24.06 1.20 7.70
CA LEU A 366 -22.63 1.06 7.42
C LEU A 366 -22.25 0.93 5.93
N LEU A 367 -23.21 0.73 5.03
CA LEU A 367 -22.93 0.36 3.63
C LEU A 367 -23.37 1.42 2.62
N LEU A 368 -24.47 2.12 2.90
CA LEU A 368 -25.10 3.06 1.97
C LEU A 368 -24.72 4.51 2.27
N ASP A 369 -24.88 5.39 1.28
CA ASP A 369 -24.52 6.80 1.30
C ASP A 369 -23.02 6.99 1.61
N GLY A 370 -22.65 7.68 2.69
CA GLY A 370 -21.27 7.86 3.10
C GLY A 370 -20.45 8.55 2.01
N CYS A 371 -19.48 7.84 1.43
CA CYS A 371 -18.61 8.38 0.38
C CYS A 371 -19.35 8.86 -0.89
N GLN A 372 -20.63 8.49 -1.07
CA GLN A 372 -21.47 9.01 -2.16
C GLN A 372 -21.77 10.50 -2.02
N ASP A 373 -21.69 11.07 -0.81
CA ASP A 373 -21.53 12.52 -0.64
C ASP A 373 -20.08 12.89 -0.97
N GLU A 374 -19.80 12.89 -2.27
CA GLU A 374 -18.47 12.99 -2.84
C GLU A 374 -17.74 14.28 -2.43
N GLN A 375 -18.45 15.40 -2.40
CA GLN A 375 -17.86 16.69 -2.04
C GLN A 375 -17.39 16.69 -0.57
N THR A 376 -18.24 16.21 0.33
CA THR A 376 -17.90 16.09 1.76
C THR A 376 -16.78 15.08 1.94
N PHE A 377 -16.88 13.92 1.30
CA PHE A 377 -15.88 12.86 1.39
C PHE A 377 -14.50 13.32 0.90
N LYS A 378 -14.39 13.87 -0.31
CA LYS A 378 -13.12 14.35 -0.88
C LYS A 378 -12.52 15.49 -0.04
N ARG A 379 -13.35 16.37 0.51
CA ARG A 379 -12.91 17.45 1.42
C ARG A 379 -12.32 16.89 2.71
N VAL A 380 -13.02 15.96 3.36
CA VAL A 380 -12.55 15.30 4.58
C VAL A 380 -11.26 14.54 4.30
N LEU A 381 -11.22 13.80 3.21
CA LEU A 381 -10.04 13.07 2.77
C LEU A 381 -8.83 13.98 2.58
N ARG A 382 -8.99 15.08 1.83
CA ARG A 382 -7.90 16.04 1.57
C ARG A 382 -7.40 16.74 2.83
N ARG A 383 -8.27 17.00 3.83
CA ARG A 383 -7.88 17.57 5.14
C ARG A 383 -7.03 16.63 6.00
N HIS A 384 -7.28 15.33 5.90
CA HIS A 384 -6.58 14.32 6.68
C HIS A 384 -5.36 13.74 5.92
N GLN A 385 -5.14 14.19 4.68
CA GLN A 385 -4.07 13.67 3.84
C GLN A 385 -2.72 14.22 4.30
N LEU A 386 -1.73 13.32 4.43
CA LEU A 386 -0.37 13.69 4.79
C LEU A 386 0.55 13.74 3.58
N PRO A 387 1.47 14.73 3.51
CA PRO A 387 2.51 14.73 2.51
C PRO A 387 3.41 13.50 2.67
N THR A 388 3.85 12.93 1.56
CA THR A 388 4.92 11.93 1.58
C THR A 388 6.24 12.63 1.36
N GLU A 389 6.99 12.85 2.43
CA GLU A 389 8.22 13.66 2.37
C GLU A 389 9.33 12.97 1.58
N VAL A 390 9.39 11.63 1.59
CA VAL A 390 10.29 10.85 0.75
C VAL A 390 9.52 9.73 0.08
N TRP A 391 9.60 9.63 -1.24
CA TRP A 391 8.91 8.60 -2.03
C TRP A 391 9.88 7.86 -2.96
N PHE A 392 10.05 6.56 -2.71
CA PHE A 392 10.85 5.67 -3.54
C PHE A 392 9.96 4.65 -4.25
N ASN A 393 10.13 4.54 -5.57
CA ASN A 393 9.51 3.55 -6.44
C ASN A 393 10.60 2.80 -7.23
N ALA A 394 10.74 1.50 -7.03
CA ALA A 394 11.71 0.67 -7.75
C ALA A 394 11.34 0.38 -9.20
N HIS A 395 10.13 0.77 -9.62
CA HIS A 395 9.48 0.46 -10.89
C HIS A 395 8.87 1.71 -11.53
N PRO A 396 9.66 2.79 -11.78
CA PRO A 396 9.14 4.03 -12.32
C PRO A 396 8.51 3.80 -13.71
N GLY A 397 7.40 4.49 -13.99
CA GLY A 397 6.65 4.39 -15.23
C GLY A 397 5.83 3.09 -15.43
N LEU A 398 5.75 2.20 -14.44
CA LEU A 398 5.02 0.93 -14.54
C LEU A 398 3.74 0.90 -13.70
N THR A 399 2.59 0.92 -14.38
CA THR A 399 1.29 0.68 -13.73
C THR A 399 1.08 -0.79 -13.32
N ALA A 400 0.14 -1.07 -12.43
CA ALA A 400 -0.28 -2.41 -12.06
C ALA A 400 -0.75 -3.21 -13.29
N ALA A 401 -1.46 -2.55 -14.22
CA ALA A 401 -1.86 -3.12 -15.49
C ALA A 401 -0.65 -3.47 -16.38
N ASN A 402 0.37 -2.61 -16.44
CA ASN A 402 1.61 -2.93 -17.17
C ASN A 402 2.32 -4.13 -16.54
N LYS A 403 2.45 -4.18 -15.21
CA LYS A 403 3.06 -5.31 -14.51
C LYS A 403 2.31 -6.62 -14.80
N HIS A 404 0.98 -6.59 -14.82
CA HIS A 404 0.18 -7.76 -15.18
C HIS A 404 0.35 -8.17 -16.65
N ARG A 405 0.33 -7.21 -17.59
CA ARG A 405 0.59 -7.46 -19.00
C ARG A 405 1.97 -8.10 -19.22
N ASN A 406 3.00 -7.58 -18.56
CA ASN A 406 4.37 -8.07 -18.71
C ASN A 406 4.51 -9.52 -18.20
N LEU A 407 3.81 -9.86 -17.11
CA LEU A 407 3.68 -11.23 -16.63
C LEU A 407 3.04 -12.16 -17.69
N LEU A 408 1.96 -11.71 -18.35
CA LEU A 408 1.30 -12.48 -19.41
C LEU A 408 2.20 -12.67 -20.64
N ILE A 409 2.99 -11.65 -21.01
CA ILE A 409 3.97 -11.74 -22.09
C ILE A 409 4.99 -12.84 -21.77
N ARG A 410 5.57 -12.83 -20.56
CA ARG A 410 6.51 -13.86 -20.12
C ARG A 410 5.86 -15.25 -20.13
N ALA A 411 4.68 -15.40 -19.54
CA ALA A 411 3.98 -16.67 -19.49
C ALA A 411 3.68 -17.23 -20.89
N GLY A 412 3.30 -16.37 -21.83
CA GLY A 412 3.06 -16.79 -23.21
C GLY A 412 4.35 -17.11 -23.98
N LEU A 413 5.47 -16.47 -23.64
CA LEU A 413 6.78 -16.85 -24.15
C LEU A 413 7.22 -18.23 -23.62
N GLU A 414 6.91 -18.57 -22.38
CA GLU A 414 7.33 -19.84 -21.75
C GLU A 414 6.39 -21.02 -22.05
N LYS A 415 5.21 -20.77 -22.63
CA LYS A 415 4.23 -21.83 -22.98
C LYS A 415 4.80 -22.75 -24.08
N GLN A 416 4.62 -24.06 -23.96
CA GLN A 416 5.17 -25.04 -24.92
C GLN A 416 4.53 -24.93 -26.32
N SER A 417 3.22 -24.69 -26.40
CA SER A 417 2.49 -24.55 -27.66
C SER A 417 1.36 -23.51 -27.53
N MET A 418 1.01 -22.91 -28.67
CA MET A 418 -0.14 -22.02 -28.82
C MET A 418 -0.75 -22.27 -30.19
N SER A 419 -2.07 -22.17 -30.28
CA SER A 419 -2.75 -22.03 -31.58
C SER A 419 -2.49 -20.64 -32.18
N GLU A 420 -2.70 -20.49 -33.48
CA GLU A 420 -2.56 -19.23 -34.22
C GLU A 420 -3.34 -18.08 -33.58
N LYS A 421 -4.57 -18.36 -33.12
CA LYS A 421 -5.39 -17.37 -32.42
C LYS A 421 -4.80 -16.96 -31.07
N GLU A 422 -4.28 -17.93 -30.31
CA GLU A 422 -3.61 -17.65 -29.03
C GLU A 422 -2.29 -16.89 -29.23
N ALA A 423 -1.51 -17.24 -30.26
CA ALA A 423 -0.27 -16.58 -30.61
C ALA A 423 -0.53 -15.13 -31.04
N ALA A 424 -1.54 -14.87 -31.87
CA ALA A 424 -1.95 -13.53 -32.26
C ALA A 424 -2.40 -12.68 -31.06
N ALA A 425 -3.20 -13.27 -30.15
CA ALA A 425 -3.62 -12.60 -28.92
C ALA A 425 -2.42 -12.29 -28.00
N TRP A 426 -1.43 -13.18 -27.92
CA TRP A 426 -0.21 -12.95 -27.16
C TRP A 426 0.67 -11.86 -27.77
N LEU A 427 0.84 -11.85 -29.10
CA LEU A 427 1.59 -10.80 -29.81
C LEU A 427 0.97 -9.41 -29.59
N ALA A 428 -0.36 -9.31 -29.51
CA ALA A 428 -1.06 -8.07 -29.22
C ALA A 428 -0.77 -7.49 -27.81
N LEU A 429 -0.15 -8.26 -26.92
CA LEU A 429 0.28 -7.77 -25.60
C LEU A 429 1.61 -7.00 -25.65
N ILE A 430 2.45 -7.19 -26.67
CA ILE A 430 3.83 -6.69 -26.78
C ILE A 430 3.85 -5.28 -27.37
#